data_AF-A0A3M2FMQ6-F1
#
_entry.id   AF-A0A3M2FMQ6-F1
#
_cell.length_a   1.000
_cell.length_b   1.000
_cell.length_c   1.000
_cell.angle_alpha   90.00
_cell.angle_beta   90.00
_cell.angle_gamma   90.00
#
_symmetry.space_group_name_H-M   'P 1'
#
loop_
_entity.id
_entity.type
_entity.pdbx_description
1 polymer ?
#
loop_
_entity_poly.entity_id
_entity_poly.type
_entity_poly.pdbx_seq_one_letter_code
_entity_poly.pdbx_strand_id
1 'polypeptide(L)'
;LIQQAENINGVRVIVHTVKDTDMNALKDLGDALRQKTKQTVGLVAAQNGEKLVFMVFVTDDLLKRYKAGDLIREVAKAAGGGGGGRPHLATAGAKDANRLEDALNRFRELLKA
;
A
#
# COMPACT_ATOMS: atom_id res chain seq x y z
N LEU A 1 -6.41 10.79 -6.31
CA LEU A 1 -6.03 9.36 -6.09
C LEU A 1 -6.55 8.45 -7.18
N ILE A 2 -7.87 8.20 -7.28
CA ILE A 2 -8.42 7.23 -8.24
C ILE A 2 -8.14 7.60 -9.71
N GLN A 3 -8.17 8.90 -10.06
CA GLN A 3 -7.89 9.38 -11.42
C GLN A 3 -6.40 9.30 -11.81
N GLN A 4 -5.50 9.16 -10.84
CA GLN A 4 -4.05 9.04 -11.05
C GLN A 4 -3.59 7.57 -11.00
N ALA A 5 -4.54 6.64 -10.95
CA ALA A 5 -4.25 5.23 -10.86
C ALA A 5 -3.73 4.70 -12.19
N GLU A 6 -2.70 3.86 -12.13
CA GLU A 6 -2.17 3.14 -13.28
C GLU A 6 -2.92 1.82 -13.49
N ASN A 7 -2.86 1.26 -14.69
CA ASN A 7 -3.41 -0.07 -14.98
C ASN A 7 -2.24 -1.05 -15.15
N ILE A 8 -2.22 -2.09 -14.33
CA ILE A 8 -1.23 -3.18 -14.41
C ILE A 8 -2.01 -4.48 -14.54
N ASN A 9 -1.83 -5.20 -15.65
CA ASN A 9 -2.45 -6.52 -15.88
C ASN A 9 -3.97 -6.55 -15.64
N GLY A 10 -4.69 -5.50 -16.08
CA GLY A 10 -6.14 -5.36 -15.93
C GLY A 10 -6.61 -4.90 -14.54
N VAL A 11 -5.68 -4.56 -13.65
CA VAL A 11 -5.96 -4.12 -12.27
C VAL A 11 -5.60 -2.65 -12.13
N ARG A 12 -6.49 -1.90 -11.50
CA ARG A 12 -6.22 -0.51 -11.13
C ARG A 12 -5.26 -0.46 -9.94
N VAL A 13 -4.18 0.28 -10.09
CA VAL A 13 -3.12 0.40 -9.07
C VAL A 13 -3.03 1.85 -8.61
N ILE A 14 -3.23 2.06 -7.31
CA ILE A 14 -3.09 3.38 -6.68
C ILE A 14 -1.81 3.39 -5.86
N VAL A 15 -0.91 4.33 -6.14
CA VAL A 15 0.26 4.57 -5.30
C VAL A 15 0.28 6.04 -4.93
N HIS A 16 0.33 6.33 -3.63
CA HIS A 16 0.33 7.71 -3.16
C HIS A 16 1.15 7.91 -1.89
N THR A 17 1.65 9.12 -1.72
CA THR A 17 2.37 9.55 -0.52
C THR A 17 1.64 10.72 0.10
N VAL A 18 1.38 10.64 1.40
CA VAL A 18 0.85 11.74 2.22
C VAL A 18 1.90 12.17 3.24
N LYS A 19 1.74 13.37 3.82
CA LYS A 19 2.60 13.88 4.89
C LYS A 19 1.87 13.82 6.22
N ASP A 20 2.63 13.68 7.31
CA ASP A 20 2.18 13.88 8.69
C ASP A 20 0.86 13.16 9.03
N THR A 21 0.79 11.87 8.69
CA THR A 21 -0.41 11.04 8.89
C THR A 21 -0.07 9.80 9.70
N ASP A 22 -0.97 9.41 10.61
CA ASP A 22 -0.81 8.21 11.42
C ASP A 22 -1.41 6.96 10.78
N MET A 23 -1.15 5.81 11.39
CA MET A 23 -1.57 4.51 10.87
C MET A 23 -3.09 4.29 10.91
N ASN A 24 -3.83 4.97 11.79
CA ASN A 24 -5.29 4.86 11.85
C ASN A 24 -5.93 5.65 10.72
N ALA A 25 -5.48 6.88 10.49
CA ALA A 25 -5.92 7.70 9.38
C ALA A 25 -5.63 7.02 8.02
N LEU A 26 -4.48 6.34 7.89
CA LEU A 26 -4.20 5.54 6.69
C LEU A 26 -5.14 4.35 6.53
N LYS A 27 -5.50 3.64 7.62
CA LYS A 27 -6.47 2.53 7.56
C LYS A 27 -7.84 3.03 7.11
N ASP A 28 -8.32 4.12 7.69
CA ASP A 28 -9.63 4.71 7.34
C ASP A 28 -9.66 5.14 5.87
N LEU A 29 -8.58 5.78 5.39
CA LEU A 29 -8.44 6.13 3.97
C LEU A 29 -8.43 4.88 3.08
N GLY A 30 -7.68 3.84 3.47
CA GLY A 30 -7.61 2.58 2.75
C GLY A 30 -8.96 1.88 2.62
N ASP A 31 -9.70 1.78 3.73
CA ASP A 31 -11.03 1.19 3.73
C ASP A 31 -12.02 2.01 2.90
N ALA A 32 -11.97 3.35 2.97
CA ALA A 32 -12.82 4.20 2.16
C ALA A 32 -12.54 4.06 0.66
N LEU A 33 -11.25 3.97 0.26
CA LEU A 33 -10.86 3.74 -1.13
C LEU A 33 -11.27 2.34 -1.61
N ARG A 34 -11.07 1.31 -0.77
CA ARG A 34 -11.50 -0.06 -1.05
C ARG A 34 -13.00 -0.13 -1.33
N GLN A 35 -13.82 0.52 -0.52
CA GLN A 35 -15.28 0.52 -0.67
C GLN A 35 -15.76 1.30 -1.91
N LYS A 36 -15.02 2.33 -2.33
CA LYS A 36 -15.37 3.19 -3.48
C LYS A 36 -14.83 2.68 -4.81
N THR A 37 -14.02 1.63 -4.82
CA THR A 37 -13.35 1.13 -6.02
C THR A 37 -13.62 -0.37 -6.22
N LYS A 38 -13.38 -0.84 -7.44
CA LYS A 38 -13.43 -2.27 -7.83
C LYS A 38 -12.19 -2.59 -8.66
N GLN A 39 -11.79 -3.86 -8.69
CA GLN A 39 -10.57 -4.31 -9.38
C GLN A 39 -9.38 -3.41 -9.06
N THR A 40 -9.20 -3.04 -7.79
CA THR A 40 -8.21 -2.05 -7.36
C THR A 40 -7.31 -2.58 -6.25
N VAL A 41 -6.01 -2.33 -6.37
CA VAL A 41 -5.01 -2.52 -5.30
C VAL A 41 -4.33 -1.18 -5.05
N GLY A 42 -4.14 -0.81 -3.79
CA GLY A 42 -3.58 0.49 -3.46
C GLY A 42 -2.52 0.42 -2.37
N LEU A 43 -1.50 1.28 -2.48
CA LEU A 43 -0.51 1.59 -1.46
C LEU A 43 -0.57 3.09 -1.15
N VAL A 44 -0.72 3.42 0.13
CA VAL A 44 -0.51 4.77 0.64
C VAL A 44 0.64 4.75 1.64
N ALA A 45 1.62 5.62 1.45
CA ALA A 45 2.75 5.81 2.35
C ALA A 45 2.64 7.16 3.05
N ALA A 46 3.08 7.26 4.29
CA ALA A 46 3.34 8.52 4.97
C ALA A 46 4.76 8.52 5.55
N GLN A 47 5.43 9.65 5.41
CA GLN A 47 6.74 9.88 6.02
C GLN A 47 6.56 10.78 7.25
N ASN A 48 6.91 10.25 8.42
CA ASN A 48 6.80 10.91 9.71
C ASN A 48 8.23 11.02 10.29
N GLY A 49 8.92 12.10 9.91
CA GLY A 49 10.34 12.27 10.20
C GLY A 49 11.19 11.18 9.52
N GLU A 50 11.89 10.39 10.32
CA GLU A 50 12.74 9.28 9.86
C GLU A 50 11.98 7.98 9.64
N LYS A 51 10.71 7.91 10.07
CA LYS A 51 9.90 6.69 9.96
C LYS A 51 8.97 6.78 8.76
N LEU A 52 8.76 5.64 8.12
CA LEU A 52 7.70 5.45 7.13
C LEU A 52 6.59 4.61 7.74
N VAL A 53 5.36 4.95 7.41
CA VAL A 53 4.20 4.11 7.65
C VAL A 53 3.51 3.85 6.32
N PHE A 54 3.00 2.64 6.15
CA PHE A 54 2.40 2.17 4.92
C PHE A 54 1.05 1.54 5.20
N MET A 55 0.14 1.68 4.25
CA MET A 55 -1.12 0.95 4.19
C MET A 55 -1.32 0.42 2.77
N VAL A 56 -1.67 -0.87 2.68
CA VAL A 56 -2.11 -1.50 1.44
C VAL A 56 -3.55 -1.95 1.60
N PHE A 57 -4.36 -1.71 0.57
CA PHE A 57 -5.68 -2.32 0.44
C PHE A 57 -5.79 -3.10 -0.87
N VAL A 58 -6.64 -4.13 -0.84
CA VAL A 58 -7.02 -4.95 -2.00
C VAL A 58 -8.55 -5.02 -2.01
N THR A 59 -9.19 -4.72 -3.14
CA THR A 59 -10.65 -4.86 -3.26
C THR A 59 -11.05 -6.34 -3.20
N ASP A 60 -12.25 -6.63 -2.70
CA ASP A 60 -12.66 -7.99 -2.33
C ASP A 60 -12.65 -8.99 -3.50
N ASP A 61 -12.94 -8.48 -4.69
CA ASP A 61 -12.91 -9.18 -5.98
C ASP A 61 -11.50 -9.59 -6.43
N LEU A 62 -10.45 -9.02 -5.85
CA LEU A 62 -9.05 -9.36 -6.13
C LEU A 62 -8.38 -10.20 -5.04
N LEU A 63 -9.07 -10.52 -3.93
CA LEU A 63 -8.48 -11.23 -2.80
C LEU A 63 -7.99 -12.65 -3.12
N LYS A 64 -8.44 -13.25 -4.22
CA LYS A 64 -7.92 -14.55 -4.69
C LYS A 64 -6.55 -14.42 -5.37
N ARG A 65 -6.25 -13.24 -5.92
CA ARG A 65 -5.00 -12.96 -6.66
C ARG A 65 -3.97 -12.25 -5.79
N TYR A 66 -4.41 -11.33 -4.94
CA TYR A 66 -3.54 -10.52 -4.10
C TYR A 66 -3.98 -10.53 -2.63
N LYS A 67 -3.02 -10.50 -1.73
CA LYS A 67 -3.24 -10.36 -0.28
C LYS A 67 -2.50 -9.13 0.22
N ALA A 68 -3.22 -8.18 0.82
CA ALA A 68 -2.65 -6.96 1.35
C ALA A 68 -1.52 -7.24 2.36
N GLY A 69 -1.70 -8.26 3.20
CA GLY A 69 -0.69 -8.69 4.18
C GLY A 69 0.62 -9.19 3.57
N ASP A 70 0.58 -9.79 2.38
CA ASP A 70 1.79 -10.29 1.72
C ASP A 70 2.50 -9.16 0.98
N LEU A 71 1.72 -8.33 0.26
CA LEU A 71 2.23 -7.13 -0.41
C LEU A 71 2.91 -6.18 0.58
N ILE A 72 2.27 -5.86 1.71
CA ILE A 72 2.82 -4.89 2.66
C ILE A 72 4.12 -5.37 3.30
N ARG A 73 4.30 -6.68 3.50
CA ARG A 73 5.53 -7.23 4.07
C ARG A 73 6.71 -7.02 3.15
N GLU A 74 6.52 -7.30 1.85
CA GLU A 74 7.56 -7.10 0.84
C GLU A 74 7.90 -5.62 0.65
N VAL A 75 6.89 -4.75 0.67
CA VAL A 75 7.08 -3.29 0.63
C VAL A 75 7.87 -2.80 1.84
N ALA A 76 7.49 -3.21 3.06
CA ALA A 76 8.15 -2.75 4.27
C ALA A 76 9.61 -3.24 4.35
N LYS A 77 9.90 -4.47 3.92
CA LYS A 77 11.26 -5.01 3.88
C LYS A 77 12.20 -4.16 3.03
N ALA A 78 11.73 -3.60 1.91
CA ALA A 78 12.53 -2.73 1.05
C ALA A 78 13.01 -1.45 1.77
N ALA A 79 12.32 -1.03 2.83
CA ALA A 79 12.69 0.09 3.68
C ALA A 79 13.15 -0.31 5.10
N GLY A 80 13.55 -1.58 5.31
CA GLY A 80 14.03 -2.06 6.60
C GLY A 80 12.94 -2.15 7.69
N GLY A 81 11.71 -2.43 7.27
CA GLY A 81 10.52 -2.49 8.12
C GLY A 81 9.80 -3.83 8.12
N GLY A 82 8.63 -3.84 8.74
CA GLY A 82 7.75 -5.00 8.83
C GLY A 82 6.30 -4.62 9.06
N GLY A 83 5.39 -5.56 8.83
CA GLY A 83 3.96 -5.32 9.02
C GLY A 83 3.08 -6.53 8.74
N GLY A 84 1.77 -6.27 8.71
CA GLY A 84 0.75 -7.28 8.53
C GLY A 84 -0.66 -6.72 8.66
N GLY A 85 -1.65 -7.61 8.58
CA GLY A 85 -3.04 -7.24 8.68
C GLY A 85 -3.95 -8.27 8.04
N ARG A 86 -5.15 -7.83 7.69
CA ARG A 86 -6.17 -8.67 7.06
C ARG A 86 -5.87 -8.84 5.55
N PRO A 87 -6.44 -9.85 4.88
CA PRO A 87 -6.26 -10.06 3.45
C PRO A 87 -6.56 -8.84 2.56
N HIS A 88 -7.54 -8.02 2.96
CA HIS A 88 -8.00 -6.85 2.21
C HIS A 88 -7.39 -5.52 2.66
N LEU A 89 -6.77 -5.48 3.84
CA LEU A 89 -6.19 -4.26 4.40
C LEU A 89 -5.06 -4.63 5.36
N ALA A 90 -3.88 -4.08 5.11
CA ALA A 90 -2.71 -4.32 5.95
C ALA A 90 -1.86 -3.06 6.09
N THR A 91 -1.12 -2.98 7.19
CA THR A 91 -0.27 -1.83 7.50
C THR A 91 1.12 -2.27 7.92
N ALA A 92 2.10 -1.40 7.70
CA ALA A 92 3.47 -1.62 8.10
C ALA A 92 4.14 -0.32 8.54
N GLY A 93 5.23 -0.48 9.29
CA GLY A 93 6.16 0.59 9.60
C GLY A 93 7.57 0.23 9.13
N ALA A 94 8.35 1.24 8.78
CA ALA A 94 9.75 1.12 8.43
C ALA A 94 10.56 2.28 9.01
N LYS A 95 11.86 2.06 9.20
CA LYS A 95 12.76 3.00 9.90
C LYS A 95 13.65 3.81 8.96
N ASP A 96 13.65 3.50 7.67
CA ASP A 96 14.49 4.19 6.69
C ASP A 96 13.63 5.02 5.73
N ALA A 97 13.48 6.30 6.06
CA ALA A 97 12.76 7.26 5.23
C ALA A 97 13.41 7.48 3.85
N ASN A 98 14.71 7.24 3.69
CA ASN A 98 15.42 7.42 2.42
C ASN A 98 15.12 6.29 1.42
N ARG A 99 14.44 5.23 1.85
CA ARG A 99 14.03 4.09 1.04
C ARG A 99 12.55 4.15 0.63
N LEU A 100 11.90 5.32 0.78
CA LEU A 100 10.50 5.49 0.39
C LEU A 100 10.29 5.11 -1.08
N GLU A 101 11.12 5.63 -1.99
CA GLU A 101 10.98 5.36 -3.42
C GLU A 101 11.14 3.86 -3.74
N ASP A 102 12.10 3.20 -3.10
CA ASP A 102 12.30 1.75 -3.25
C ASP A 102 11.08 0.95 -2.78
N ALA A 103 10.47 1.33 -1.66
CA ALA A 103 9.26 0.69 -1.16
C ALA A 103 8.08 0.86 -2.14
N LEU A 104 7.92 2.06 -2.72
CA LEU A 104 6.88 2.32 -3.73
C LEU A 104 7.14 1.53 -5.02
N ASN A 105 8.39 1.44 -5.47
CA ASN A 105 8.77 0.69 -6.66
C ASN A 105 8.59 -0.82 -6.46
N ARG A 106 8.99 -1.33 -5.30
CA ARG A 106 8.79 -2.74 -4.92
C ARG A 106 7.32 -3.14 -4.99
N PHE A 107 6.41 -2.28 -4.54
CA PHE A 107 4.98 -2.53 -4.66
C PHE A 107 4.52 -2.71 -6.11
N ARG A 108 4.99 -1.86 -7.03
CA ARG A 108 4.62 -1.95 -8.45
C ARG A 108 5.15 -3.22 -9.10
N GLU A 109 6.37 -3.63 -8.77
CA GLU A 109 6.96 -4.87 -9.26
C GLU A 109 6.14 -6.10 -8.87
N LEU A 110 5.67 -6.16 -7.62
CA LEU A 110 4.86 -7.28 -7.11
C LEU A 110 3.53 -7.46 -7.87
N LEU A 111 3.04 -6.42 -8.55
CA LEU A 111 1.80 -6.46 -9.32
C LEU A 111 2.03 -6.76 -10.81
N LYS A 112 3.28 -6.68 -11.27
CA LYS A 112 3.68 -7.02 -12.65
C LYS A 112 4.01 -8.49 -12.83
N ALA A 113 4.49 -9.14 -11.76
CA ALA A 113 4.77 -10.59 -11.70
C ALA A 113 3.48 -11.42 -11.80
#